data_AF-A0A5Q0JU93-F1
#
_entry.id   AF-A0A5Q0JU93-F1
#
_cell.length_a   1.000
_cell.length_b   1.000
_cell.length_c   1.000
_cell.angle_alpha   90.00
_cell.angle_beta   90.00
_cell.angle_gamma   90.00
#
_symmetry.space_group_name_H-M   'P 1'
#
loop_
_entity.id
_entity.type
_entity.pdbx_description
1 polymer ?
#
loop_
_entity_poly.entity_id
_entity_poly.type
_entity_poly.pdbx_seq_one_letter_code
_entity_poly.pdbx_strand_id
1 'polypeptide(L)'
;MNKAQHTTSCIVHLADSANFKGGTSNKRCSGLTGSCLEMPNDTIHVTVGCNLSRVKEKYDILVELAVWGHLDSKTDLELILLKGHLIIEQILEVKLNRCGIENKKTFSFYSKILALEKINFEQTNKKKIILDALRKLNKLRNNLAHDFYFDLNNGEFDNWAKKVLKNMDGEKYTRYTYRTKIVHAFSTLTINILELTTKEKQYEYNNI
;
A
#
# COMPACT_ATOMS: atom_id res chain seq x y z
N MET A 1 -5.23 -7.25 -45.24
CA MET A 1 -5.75 -8.04 -44.11
C MET A 1 -5.22 -7.45 -42.81
N ASN A 2 -6.09 -6.80 -42.04
CA ASN A 2 -5.75 -5.94 -40.90
C ASN A 2 -5.58 -6.75 -39.60
N LYS A 3 -4.40 -6.65 -38.97
CA LYS A 3 -4.05 -7.27 -37.68
C LYS A 3 -4.65 -6.57 -36.44
N ALA A 4 -5.50 -5.56 -36.63
CA ALA A 4 -6.04 -4.73 -35.55
C ALA A 4 -7.32 -5.28 -34.89
N GLN A 5 -7.92 -6.36 -35.42
CA GLN A 5 -9.21 -6.86 -34.91
C GLN A 5 -9.11 -7.97 -33.86
N HIS A 6 -7.92 -8.53 -33.59
CA HIS A 6 -7.77 -9.61 -32.60
C HIS A 6 -7.47 -9.14 -31.18
N THR A 7 -6.99 -7.89 -30.99
CA THR A 7 -6.60 -7.39 -29.66
C THR A 7 -7.79 -6.92 -28.82
N THR A 8 -8.96 -6.76 -29.42
CA THR A 8 -10.17 -6.29 -28.73
C THR A 8 -10.97 -7.42 -28.06
N SER A 9 -10.70 -8.69 -28.40
CA SER A 9 -11.41 -9.83 -27.80
C SER A 9 -10.92 -10.17 -26.38
N CYS A 10 -9.64 -9.96 -26.09
CA CYS A 10 -9.04 -10.37 -24.80
C CYS A 10 -9.37 -9.40 -23.65
N ILE A 11 -9.67 -8.14 -23.97
CA ILE A 11 -10.00 -7.11 -22.97
C ILE A 11 -11.47 -7.22 -22.53
N VAL A 12 -12.38 -7.64 -23.43
CA VAL A 12 -13.80 -7.80 -23.10
C VAL A 12 -14.02 -8.96 -22.12
N HIS A 13 -13.30 -10.07 -22.27
CA HIS A 13 -13.47 -11.23 -21.39
C HIS A 13 -13.01 -11.03 -19.93
N LEU A 14 -12.12 -10.08 -19.65
CA LEU A 14 -11.71 -9.77 -18.27
C LEU A 14 -12.67 -8.82 -17.56
N ALA A 15 -13.40 -7.97 -18.30
CA ALA A 15 -14.41 -7.08 -17.72
C ALA A 15 -15.67 -7.84 -17.26
N ASP A 16 -16.04 -8.91 -17.97
CA ASP A 16 -17.23 -9.70 -17.63
C ASP A 16 -17.07 -10.58 -16.36
N SER A 17 -15.84 -10.80 -15.88
CA SER A 17 -15.57 -11.54 -14.64
C SER A 17 -15.61 -10.68 -13.37
N ALA A 18 -15.75 -9.35 -13.50
CA ALA A 18 -15.87 -8.41 -12.37
C ALA A 18 -17.32 -8.04 -12.05
N ASN A 19 -18.26 -8.96 -12.32
CA ASN A 19 -19.67 -8.77 -12.00
C ASN A 19 -19.86 -8.89 -10.47
N PHE A 20 -19.67 -7.77 -9.77
CA PHE A 20 -19.92 -7.60 -8.34
C PHE A 20 -21.45 -7.60 -8.08
N LYS A 21 -22.11 -8.73 -8.30
CA LYS A 21 -23.47 -8.95 -7.82
C LYS A 21 -23.41 -9.49 -6.40
N GLY A 22 -23.91 -8.68 -5.47
CA GLY A 22 -24.06 -9.03 -4.06
C GLY A 22 -24.84 -10.34 -3.90
N GLY A 23 -24.13 -11.36 -3.42
CA GLY A 23 -24.70 -12.58 -2.88
C GLY A 23 -24.76 -12.46 -1.37
N THR A 24 -25.97 -12.48 -0.82
CA THR A 24 -26.25 -12.58 0.62
C THR A 24 -25.48 -13.76 1.23
N SER A 25 -24.56 -13.47 2.16
CA SER A 25 -23.89 -14.51 2.93
C SER A 25 -24.82 -14.96 4.05
N ASN A 26 -25.41 -16.14 3.90
CA ASN A 26 -25.94 -16.90 5.03
C ASN A 26 -25.20 -18.23 5.10
N LYS A 27 -24.14 -18.28 5.91
CA LYS A 27 -23.70 -19.51 6.57
C LYS A 27 -22.88 -19.17 7.81
N ARG A 28 -23.49 -19.47 8.95
CA ARG A 28 -22.90 -19.44 10.28
C ARG A 28 -21.65 -20.32 10.33
N CYS A 29 -20.52 -19.71 10.67
CA CYS A 29 -19.44 -20.40 11.36
C CYS A 29 -19.31 -19.76 12.73
N SER A 30 -19.96 -20.40 13.69
CA SER A 30 -19.89 -20.17 15.13
C SER A 30 -18.57 -20.69 15.67
N GLY A 31 -17.83 -19.84 16.40
CA GLY A 31 -16.75 -20.31 17.26
C GLY A 31 -15.57 -19.36 17.41
N LEU A 32 -15.80 -18.17 17.97
CA LEU A 32 -14.86 -17.54 18.91
C LEU A 32 -15.56 -16.41 19.65
N THR A 33 -15.60 -16.58 20.97
CA THR A 33 -16.32 -15.81 21.98
C THR A 33 -15.81 -14.39 22.12
N GLY A 34 -16.73 -13.43 22.03
CA GLY A 34 -16.91 -12.36 23.01
C GLY A 34 -15.77 -11.36 23.22
N SER A 35 -15.74 -10.31 22.40
CA SER A 35 -15.56 -8.94 22.91
C SER A 35 -16.19 -7.98 21.91
N CYS A 36 -17.40 -7.54 22.22
CA CYS A 36 -18.04 -6.43 21.57
C CYS A 36 -17.12 -5.21 21.73
N LEU A 37 -16.54 -4.73 20.63
CA LEU A 37 -16.06 -3.35 20.57
C LEU A 37 -17.33 -2.48 20.54
N GLU A 38 -17.87 -2.18 21.72
CA GLU A 38 -18.76 -1.04 21.87
C GLU A 38 -17.94 0.21 21.53
N MET A 39 -18.27 0.84 20.40
CA MET A 39 -17.81 2.18 20.10
C MET A 39 -18.50 3.14 21.08
N PRO A 40 -17.77 3.91 21.91
CA PRO A 40 -18.39 4.98 22.68
C PRO A 40 -18.92 6.01 21.68
N ASN A 41 -20.23 6.18 21.67
CA ASN A 41 -20.93 7.16 20.86
C ASN A 41 -20.85 8.53 21.55
N ASP A 42 -19.62 9.00 21.81
CA ASP A 42 -19.41 10.29 22.43
C ASP A 42 -19.43 11.37 21.35
N THR A 43 -20.49 12.17 21.39
CA THR A 43 -20.64 13.40 20.64
C THR A 43 -19.61 14.40 21.18
N ILE A 44 -18.42 14.42 20.57
CA ILE A 44 -17.37 15.37 20.93
C ILE A 44 -17.69 16.71 20.28
N HIS A 45 -18.10 17.68 21.11
CA HIS A 45 -18.01 19.08 20.79
C HIS A 45 -16.52 19.43 20.55
N VAL A 46 -16.16 19.69 19.30
CA VAL A 46 -14.79 20.01 18.89
C VAL A 46 -14.46 21.46 19.25
N THR A 47 -13.72 21.64 20.34
CA THR A 47 -12.81 22.78 20.49
C THR A 47 -11.57 22.50 19.65
N VAL A 48 -11.40 23.34 18.62
CA VAL A 48 -10.36 23.29 17.58
C VAL A 48 -8.98 23.58 18.17
N GLY A 49 -7.96 22.78 17.84
CA GLY A 49 -6.57 23.11 18.16
C GLY A 49 -5.53 21.98 18.04
N CYS A 50 -5.53 20.99 18.93
CA CYS A 50 -4.28 20.25 19.22
C CYS A 50 -4.33 18.69 19.21
N ASN A 51 -5.27 18.01 18.53
CA ASN A 51 -5.34 16.52 18.58
C ASN A 51 -5.29 15.79 17.21
N LEU A 52 -5.12 16.49 16.10
CA LEU A 52 -5.28 15.87 14.76
C LEU A 52 -4.09 14.97 14.34
N SER A 53 -2.87 15.24 14.81
CA SER A 53 -1.67 14.41 14.54
C SER A 53 -1.73 13.06 15.26
N ARG A 54 -2.07 13.07 16.55
CA ARG A 54 -2.15 11.87 17.40
C ARG A 54 -3.29 10.93 17.00
N VAL A 55 -4.39 11.48 16.46
CA VAL A 55 -5.49 10.68 15.91
C VAL A 55 -5.11 10.02 14.58
N LYS A 56 -4.31 10.68 13.73
CA LYS A 56 -3.83 10.12 12.45
C LYS A 56 -2.91 8.91 12.63
N GLU A 57 -1.98 8.96 13.60
CA GLU A 57 -1.07 7.85 13.93
C GLU A 57 -1.83 6.58 14.34
N LYS A 58 -2.94 6.72 15.08
CA LYS A 58 -3.76 5.58 15.51
C LYS A 58 -4.45 4.86 14.35
N TYR A 59 -4.81 5.58 13.28
CA TYR A 59 -5.42 4.97 12.09
C TYR A 59 -4.39 4.33 11.17
N ASP A 60 -3.16 4.85 11.11
CA ASP A 60 -2.13 4.31 10.23
C ASP A 60 -1.70 2.88 10.65
N ILE A 61 -1.71 2.57 11.94
CA ILE A 61 -1.50 1.20 12.45
C ILE A 61 -2.62 0.25 11.96
N LEU A 62 -3.88 0.72 11.92
CA LEU A 62 -4.98 -0.09 11.38
C LEU A 62 -4.81 -0.34 9.88
N VAL A 63 -4.18 0.57 9.15
CA VAL A 63 -3.85 0.38 7.75
C VAL A 63 -2.84 -0.76 7.58
N GLU A 64 -1.78 -0.82 8.40
CA GLU A 64 -0.83 -1.93 8.37
C GLU A 64 -1.52 -3.28 8.53
N LEU A 65 -2.37 -3.42 9.55
CA LEU A 65 -3.13 -4.65 9.82
C LEU A 65 -4.11 -4.99 8.68
N ALA A 66 -4.75 -3.97 8.10
CA ALA A 66 -5.66 -4.16 6.98
C ALA A 66 -4.93 -4.65 5.71
N VAL A 67 -3.74 -4.09 5.42
CA VAL A 67 -2.90 -4.55 4.30
C VAL A 67 -2.47 -5.99 4.51
N TRP A 68 -2.01 -6.32 5.73
CA TRP A 68 -1.62 -7.67 6.09
C TRP A 68 -2.78 -8.66 5.88
N GLY A 69 -3.94 -8.41 6.49
CA GLY A 69 -5.10 -9.30 6.39
C GLY A 69 -5.63 -9.44 4.96
N HIS A 70 -5.64 -8.36 4.17
CA HIS A 70 -6.09 -8.41 2.79
C HIS A 70 -5.20 -9.29 1.91
N LEU A 71 -3.89 -9.14 2.03
CA LEU A 71 -2.90 -9.89 1.25
C LEU A 71 -2.69 -11.30 1.77
N ASP A 72 -2.81 -11.52 3.09
CA ASP A 72 -2.62 -12.84 3.69
C ASP A 72 -3.67 -13.85 3.20
N SER A 73 -4.88 -13.37 2.87
CA SER A 73 -5.95 -14.17 2.24
C SER A 73 -5.60 -14.68 0.82
N LYS A 74 -4.47 -14.25 0.25
CA LYS A 74 -4.03 -14.65 -1.09
C LYS A 74 -2.90 -15.67 -0.97
N THR A 75 -3.03 -16.74 -1.76
CA THR A 75 -2.05 -17.83 -1.83
C THR A 75 -1.03 -17.58 -2.93
N ASP A 76 -1.48 -17.07 -4.07
CA ASP A 76 -0.68 -16.84 -5.26
C ASP A 76 0.21 -15.59 -5.17
N LEU A 77 1.48 -15.72 -5.55
CA LEU A 77 2.48 -14.64 -5.46
C LEU A 77 2.23 -13.52 -6.47
N GLU A 78 1.76 -13.84 -7.67
CA GLU A 78 1.41 -12.85 -8.70
C GLU A 78 0.24 -12.02 -8.20
N LEU A 79 -0.78 -12.66 -7.63
CA LEU A 79 -1.94 -11.97 -7.07
C LEU A 79 -1.56 -11.11 -5.87
N ILE A 80 -0.62 -11.56 -5.02
CA ILE A 80 -0.06 -10.76 -3.93
C ILE A 80 0.69 -9.55 -4.49
N LEU A 81 1.52 -9.70 -5.52
CA LEU A 81 2.23 -8.58 -6.17
C LEU A 81 1.25 -7.59 -6.82
N LEU A 82 0.24 -8.10 -7.54
CA LEU A 82 -0.76 -7.31 -8.23
C LEU A 82 -1.65 -6.54 -7.25
N LYS A 83 -2.17 -7.18 -6.20
CA LYS A 83 -2.96 -6.47 -5.19
C LYS A 83 -2.08 -5.57 -4.31
N GLY A 84 -0.90 -6.02 -3.95
CA GLY A 84 0.04 -5.29 -3.10
C GLY A 84 0.48 -3.97 -3.71
N HIS A 85 0.84 -3.95 -5.00
CA HIS A 85 1.23 -2.68 -5.63
C HIS A 85 0.07 -1.70 -5.75
N LEU A 86 -1.16 -2.17 -6.01
CA LEU A 86 -2.35 -1.32 -6.04
C LEU A 86 -2.63 -0.70 -4.67
N ILE A 87 -2.50 -1.48 -3.60
CA ILE A 87 -2.62 -0.97 -2.23
C ILE A 87 -1.56 0.10 -1.98
N ILE A 88 -0.29 -0.19 -2.26
CA ILE A 88 0.80 0.80 -2.08
C ILE A 88 0.55 2.05 -2.92
N GLU A 89 -0.03 1.93 -4.11
CA GLU A 89 -0.39 3.08 -4.94
C GLU A 89 -1.40 4.00 -4.25
N GLN A 90 -2.43 3.42 -3.62
CA GLN A 90 -3.41 4.17 -2.85
C GLN A 90 -2.79 4.82 -1.61
N ILE A 91 -1.88 4.12 -0.94
CA ILE A 91 -1.14 4.67 0.20
C ILE A 91 -0.26 5.85 -0.22
N LEU A 92 0.41 5.76 -1.37
CA LEU A 92 1.15 6.88 -1.93
C LEU A 92 0.23 8.06 -2.23
N GLU A 93 -0.94 7.82 -2.81
CA GLU A 93 -1.94 8.88 -3.05
C GLU A 93 -2.35 9.57 -1.75
N VAL A 94 -2.73 8.79 -0.73
CA VAL A 94 -3.05 9.30 0.61
C VAL A 94 -1.89 10.10 1.20
N LYS A 95 -0.66 9.58 1.13
CA LYS A 95 0.50 10.26 1.69
C LYS A 95 0.78 11.58 1.01
N LEU A 96 0.82 11.57 -0.32
CA LEU A 96 1.02 12.80 -1.07
C LEU A 96 -0.12 13.80 -0.79
N ASN A 97 -1.36 13.33 -0.51
CA ASN A 97 -2.51 14.20 -0.22
C ASN A 97 -2.31 14.91 1.11
N ARG A 98 -1.80 14.18 2.11
CA ARG A 98 -1.38 14.75 3.39
C ARG A 98 -0.26 15.78 3.24
N CYS A 99 0.52 15.72 2.16
CA CYS A 99 1.58 16.67 1.83
C CYS A 99 1.12 17.85 0.94
N GLY A 100 -0.18 18.00 0.66
CA GLY A 100 -0.72 19.16 -0.07
C GLY A 100 -0.47 19.17 -1.58
N ILE A 101 -0.05 18.05 -2.17
CA ILE A 101 0.04 17.93 -3.64
C ILE A 101 -1.38 17.65 -4.18
N GLU A 102 -1.86 18.36 -5.21
CA GLU A 102 -3.18 18.08 -5.82
C GLU A 102 -3.03 17.37 -7.20
N ASN A 103 -4.13 16.85 -7.75
CA ASN A 103 -4.22 16.17 -9.07
C ASN A 103 -3.46 14.83 -9.26
N LYS A 104 -3.81 13.79 -8.49
CA LYS A 104 -3.06 12.50 -8.45
C LYS A 104 -3.73 11.28 -9.06
N LYS A 105 -5.02 11.35 -9.34
CA LYS A 105 -5.75 10.21 -9.93
C LYS A 105 -5.23 9.84 -11.32
N THR A 106 -4.61 10.79 -12.02
CA THR A 106 -3.99 10.60 -13.33
C THR A 106 -2.54 10.11 -13.27
N PHE A 107 -1.90 10.16 -12.10
CA PHE A 107 -0.50 9.76 -11.99
C PHE A 107 -0.39 8.25 -12.04
N SER A 108 0.51 7.74 -12.88
CA SER A 108 0.96 6.36 -12.79
C SER A 108 1.67 6.09 -11.46
N PHE A 109 1.78 4.82 -11.07
CA PHE A 109 2.58 4.40 -9.91
C PHE A 109 3.97 5.05 -9.89
N TYR A 110 4.68 5.02 -11.03
CA TYR A 110 6.00 5.63 -11.16
C TYR A 110 5.98 7.16 -10.98
N SER A 111 4.98 7.84 -11.55
CA SER A 111 4.80 9.29 -11.38
C SER A 111 4.57 9.67 -9.91
N LYS A 112 3.85 8.84 -9.15
CA LYS A 112 3.66 9.02 -7.69
C LYS A 112 4.97 8.84 -6.92
N ILE A 113 5.83 7.90 -7.31
CA ILE A 113 7.19 7.76 -6.73
C ILE A 113 8.02 9.02 -6.96
N LEU A 114 8.02 9.55 -8.19
CA LEU A 114 8.75 10.79 -8.51
C LEU A 114 8.21 12.00 -7.74
N ALA A 115 6.90 12.08 -7.52
CA ALA A 115 6.31 13.12 -6.69
C ALA A 115 6.79 13.01 -5.23
N LEU A 116 6.79 11.80 -4.66
CA LEU A 116 7.28 11.55 -3.31
C LEU A 116 8.77 11.92 -3.16
N GLU A 117 9.58 11.64 -4.19
CA GLU A 117 11.00 11.98 -4.22
C GLU A 117 11.26 13.48 -4.15
N LYS A 118 10.36 14.32 -4.67
CA LYS A 118 10.49 15.78 -4.64
C LYS A 118 10.14 16.41 -3.28
N ILE A 119 9.44 15.69 -2.40
CA ILE A 119 9.03 16.21 -1.09
C ILE A 119 10.20 16.13 -0.11
N ASN A 120 10.43 17.21 0.64
CA ASN A 120 11.43 17.24 1.71
C ASN A 120 10.85 16.65 2.99
N PHE A 121 11.31 15.45 3.35
CA PHE A 121 10.97 14.78 4.61
C PHE A 121 12.12 14.90 5.61
N GLU A 122 11.79 14.85 6.90
CA GLU A 122 12.77 14.85 7.99
C GLU A 122 13.64 13.59 7.94
N GLN A 123 13.03 12.43 7.74
CA GLN A 123 13.71 11.13 7.70
C GLN A 123 14.32 10.84 6.32
N THR A 124 15.38 11.56 5.93
CA THR A 124 16.03 11.45 4.61
C THR A 124 16.51 10.03 4.29
N ASN A 125 17.10 9.32 5.24
CA ASN A 125 17.56 7.94 5.07
C ASN A 125 16.38 6.96 4.87
N LYS A 126 15.35 7.05 5.71
CA LYS A 126 14.12 6.25 5.60
C LYS A 126 13.43 6.48 4.26
N LYS A 127 13.31 7.74 3.82
CA LYS A 127 12.81 8.12 2.49
C LYS A 127 13.60 7.43 1.37
N LYS A 128 14.95 7.43 1.42
CA LYS A 128 15.79 6.79 0.40
C LYS A 128 15.53 5.28 0.31
N ILE A 129 15.41 4.61 1.46
CA ILE A 129 15.10 3.17 1.53
C ILE A 129 13.70 2.89 0.94
N ILE A 130 12.70 3.71 1.29
CA ILE A 130 11.34 3.61 0.74
C ILE A 130 11.35 3.77 -0.78
N LEU A 131 12.04 4.78 -1.31
CA LEU A 131 12.11 5.02 -2.76
C LEU A 131 12.78 3.87 -3.51
N ASP A 132 13.84 3.29 -2.96
CA ASP A 132 14.49 2.10 -3.52
C ASP A 132 13.55 0.89 -3.54
N ALA A 133 12.82 0.66 -2.43
CA ALA A 133 11.83 -0.41 -2.34
C ALA A 133 10.69 -0.23 -3.35
N LEU A 134 10.17 0.98 -3.52
CA LEU A 134 9.09 1.31 -4.46
C LEU A 134 9.53 1.16 -5.92
N ARG A 135 10.75 1.59 -6.27
CA ARG A 135 11.29 1.43 -7.63
C ARG A 135 11.47 -0.04 -7.99
N LYS A 136 11.96 -0.85 -7.05
CA LYS A 136 12.08 -2.31 -7.23
C LYS A 136 10.73 -2.97 -7.36
N LEU A 137 9.75 -2.58 -6.57
CA LEU A 137 8.37 -3.07 -6.68
C LEU A 137 7.76 -2.75 -8.05
N ASN A 138 7.97 -1.53 -8.56
CA ASN A 138 7.54 -1.14 -9.90
C ASN A 138 8.21 -2.00 -10.99
N LYS A 139 9.51 -2.32 -10.83
CA LYS A 139 10.22 -3.21 -11.74
C LYS A 139 9.63 -4.63 -11.72
N LEU A 140 9.41 -5.21 -10.53
CA LEU A 140 8.79 -6.54 -10.37
C LEU A 140 7.43 -6.59 -11.06
N ARG A 141 6.57 -5.58 -10.83
CA ARG A 141 5.26 -5.49 -11.48
C ARG A 141 5.37 -5.39 -13.00
N ASN A 142 6.31 -4.60 -13.50
CA ASN A 142 6.50 -4.42 -14.95
C ASN A 142 7.03 -5.69 -15.62
N ASN A 143 7.96 -6.39 -14.97
CA ASN A 143 8.45 -7.68 -15.45
C ASN A 143 7.29 -8.68 -15.52
N LEU A 144 6.46 -8.78 -14.48
CA LEU A 144 5.27 -9.64 -14.50
C LEU A 144 4.32 -9.33 -15.65
N ALA A 145 4.16 -8.05 -16.01
CA ALA A 145 3.23 -7.63 -17.07
C ALA A 145 3.78 -7.79 -18.50
N HIS A 146 5.11 -7.81 -18.68
CA HIS A 146 5.73 -7.66 -20.00
C HIS A 146 6.70 -8.77 -20.37
N ASP A 147 7.26 -9.47 -19.40
CA ASP A 147 8.20 -10.56 -19.63
C ASP A 147 7.47 -11.90 -19.46
N PHE A 148 7.27 -12.58 -20.60
CA PHE A 148 6.58 -13.86 -20.67
C PHE A 148 7.27 -14.97 -19.86
N TYR A 149 8.57 -14.85 -19.63
CA TYR A 149 9.36 -15.84 -18.89
C TYR A 149 9.65 -15.42 -17.45
N PHE A 150 9.07 -14.30 -16.99
CA PHE A 150 9.31 -13.84 -15.64
C PHE A 150 8.63 -14.74 -14.60
N ASP A 151 9.44 -15.31 -13.72
CA ASP A 151 9.00 -16.16 -12.61
C ASP A 151 9.27 -15.49 -11.26
N LEU A 152 8.21 -15.27 -10.48
CA LEU A 152 8.31 -14.71 -9.13
C LEU A 152 9.01 -15.62 -8.13
N ASN A 153 9.22 -16.89 -8.46
CA ASN A 153 9.95 -17.85 -7.65
C ASN A 153 11.47 -17.80 -7.88
N ASN A 154 11.96 -16.98 -8.82
CA ASN A 154 13.39 -16.77 -9.07
C ASN A 154 14.15 -16.09 -7.90
N GLY A 155 13.44 -15.73 -6.83
CA GLY A 155 13.99 -15.12 -5.62
C GLY A 155 14.10 -13.59 -5.67
N GLU A 156 13.79 -12.92 -6.79
CA GLU A 156 13.80 -11.45 -6.85
C GLU A 156 12.76 -10.84 -5.90
N PHE A 157 11.57 -11.44 -5.81
CA PHE A 157 10.49 -10.93 -4.98
C PHE A 157 10.77 -11.11 -3.48
N ASP A 158 11.33 -12.25 -3.08
CA ASP A 158 11.77 -12.47 -1.69
C ASP A 158 13.00 -11.65 -1.33
N ASN A 159 13.93 -11.44 -2.25
CA ASN A 159 15.04 -10.52 -2.03
C ASN A 159 14.53 -9.08 -1.82
N TRP A 160 13.50 -8.66 -2.54
CA TRP A 160 12.82 -7.40 -2.28
C TRP A 160 12.21 -7.38 -0.87
N ALA A 161 11.43 -8.40 -0.50
CA ALA A 161 10.78 -8.47 0.80
C ALA A 161 11.78 -8.45 1.96
N LYS A 162 12.82 -9.29 1.91
CA LYS A 162 13.91 -9.32 2.88
C LYS A 162 14.61 -7.97 3.03
N LYS A 163 14.83 -7.25 1.92
CA LYS A 163 15.45 -5.91 1.95
C LYS A 163 14.53 -4.88 2.62
N VAL A 164 13.23 -4.92 2.34
CA VAL A 164 12.27 -4.03 3.03
C VAL A 164 12.29 -4.30 4.53
N LEU A 165 12.09 -5.56 4.92
CA LEU A 165 11.99 -5.99 6.31
C LEU A 165 13.25 -5.73 7.13
N LYS A 166 14.44 -5.94 6.55
CA LYS A 166 15.72 -5.68 7.22
C LYS A 166 15.96 -4.20 7.52
N ASN A 167 15.42 -3.29 6.70
CA ASN A 167 15.76 -1.87 6.74
C ASN A 167 14.68 -1.00 7.41
N MET A 168 13.55 -1.56 7.83
CA MET A 168 12.37 -0.80 8.29
C MET A 168 11.80 -1.28 9.64
N ASP A 169 12.68 -1.60 10.60
CA ASP A 169 12.33 -2.04 11.97
C ASP A 169 11.32 -3.19 12.05
N GLY A 170 11.33 -4.04 11.04
CA GLY A 170 10.50 -5.21 11.07
C GLY A 170 10.99 -6.25 12.10
N GLU A 171 10.06 -6.93 12.78
CA GLU A 171 10.34 -8.03 13.71
C GLU A 171 11.30 -9.09 13.14
N LYS A 172 11.93 -9.92 13.98
CA LYS A 172 12.81 -11.00 13.48
C LYS A 172 12.00 -12.06 12.71
N TYR A 173 11.90 -11.92 11.39
CA TYR A 173 11.14 -12.80 10.48
C TYR A 173 11.83 -14.10 10.09
N THR A 174 12.82 -14.56 10.85
CA THR A 174 13.59 -15.76 10.53
C THR A 174 12.72 -17.01 10.43
N ARG A 175 11.56 -17.01 11.13
CA ARG A 175 10.59 -18.12 11.17
C ARG A 175 9.42 -18.02 10.18
N TYR A 176 9.31 -16.93 9.42
CA TYR A 176 8.18 -16.76 8.50
C TYR A 176 8.39 -17.51 7.19
N THR A 177 7.28 -18.01 6.63
CA THR A 177 7.27 -18.58 5.28
C THR A 177 7.61 -17.51 4.24
N TYR A 178 8.04 -17.95 3.06
CA TYR A 178 8.33 -17.07 1.91
C TYR A 178 7.18 -16.08 1.64
N ARG A 179 5.96 -16.60 1.52
CA ARG A 179 4.74 -15.81 1.27
C ARG A 179 4.47 -14.81 2.40
N THR A 180 4.54 -15.27 3.65
CA THR A 180 4.29 -14.40 4.82
C THR A 180 5.30 -13.25 4.89
N LYS A 181 6.58 -13.47 4.54
CA LYS A 181 7.58 -12.40 4.46
C LYS A 181 7.20 -11.34 3.43
N ILE A 182 6.71 -11.75 2.27
CA ILE A 182 6.26 -10.83 1.22
C ILE A 182 5.07 -9.99 1.70
N VAL A 183 4.04 -10.64 2.27
CA VAL A 183 2.87 -9.96 2.83
C VAL A 183 3.27 -8.96 3.92
N HIS A 184 4.18 -9.37 4.81
CA HIS A 184 4.70 -8.49 5.85
C HIS A 184 5.48 -7.30 5.27
N ALA A 185 6.28 -7.52 4.22
CA ALA A 185 7.02 -6.45 3.59
C ALA A 185 6.09 -5.36 3.01
N PHE A 186 4.95 -5.72 2.41
CA PHE A 186 3.95 -4.73 1.99
C PHE A 186 3.36 -3.94 3.15
N SER A 187 3.05 -4.63 4.25
CA SER A 187 2.46 -4.03 5.45
C SER A 187 3.44 -3.05 6.10
N THR A 188 4.69 -3.48 6.31
CA THR A 188 5.77 -2.65 6.84
C THR A 188 6.09 -1.46 5.93
N LEU A 189 6.14 -1.66 4.60
CA LEU A 189 6.39 -0.57 3.67
C LEU A 189 5.26 0.48 3.73
N THR A 190 4.01 0.04 3.89
CA THR A 190 2.84 0.92 3.98
C THR A 190 2.94 1.87 5.17
N ILE A 191 3.17 1.35 6.37
CA ILE A 191 3.27 2.17 7.57
C ILE A 191 4.46 3.14 7.48
N ASN A 192 5.61 2.66 6.97
CA ASN A 192 6.79 3.48 6.81
C ASN A 192 6.60 4.64 5.81
N ILE A 193 5.77 4.48 4.78
CA ILE A 193 5.39 5.58 3.87
C ILE A 193 4.52 6.62 4.60
N LEU A 194 3.55 6.16 5.38
CA LEU A 194 2.61 7.05 6.10
C LEU A 194 3.31 7.86 7.19
N GLU A 195 4.30 7.28 7.85
CA GLU A 195 5.09 7.91 8.93
C GLU A 195 6.08 8.99 8.46
N LEU A 196 6.36 9.13 7.17
CA LEU A 196 7.31 10.15 6.70
C LEU A 196 6.85 11.58 7.04
N THR A 197 7.49 12.30 7.94
CA THR A 197 7.07 13.67 8.30
C THR A 197 7.71 14.68 7.36
N THR A 198 6.89 15.56 6.77
CA THR A 198 7.40 16.67 5.96
C THR A 198 8.15 17.63 6.85
N LYS A 199 9.31 18.12 6.42
CA LYS A 199 9.93 19.27 7.07
C LYS A 199 8.92 20.41 6.92
N GLU A 200 8.31 20.85 8.02
CA GLU A 200 7.57 22.11 7.99
C GLU A 200 8.53 23.15 7.44
N LYS A 201 8.18 23.76 6.31
CA LYS A 201 8.68 25.12 6.12
C LYS A 201 8.05 25.85 7.31
N GLN A 202 8.88 26.42 8.18
CA GLN A 202 8.47 27.64 8.87
C GLN A 202 8.04 28.59 7.75
N TYR A 203 6.75 28.57 7.39
CA TYR A 203 6.12 29.76 6.91
C TYR A 203 6.04 30.63 8.15
N GLU A 204 7.15 31.32 8.38
CA GLU A 204 7.12 32.54 9.16
C GLU A 204 5.89 33.30 8.71
N TYR A 205 5.11 33.67 9.71
CA TYR A 205 4.14 34.74 9.69
C TYR A 205 4.85 36.04 9.29
N ASN A 206 5.25 36.12 8.03
CA ASN A 206 5.79 37.31 7.36
C ASN A 206 4.86 37.55 6.18
N ASN A 207 3.74 38.20 6.49
CA ASN A 207 2.83 38.99 5.63
C ASN A 207 1.37 38.82 6.11
N ILE A 208 0.98 39.56 7.14
CA ILE A 208 0.09 40.74 7.11
C ILE A 208 0.05 41.32 8.52
#